data_AF-A0A0B2WUC0-F1
#
_entry.id   AF-A0A0B2WUC0-F1
#
_cell.length_a   1.000
_cell.length_b   1.000
_cell.length_c   1.000
_cell.angle_alpha   90.00
_cell.angle_beta   90.00
_cell.angle_gamma   90.00
#
_symmetry.space_group_name_H-M   'P 1'
#
loop_
_entity.id
_entity.type
_entity.pdbx_description
1 polymer ?
#
loop_
_entity_poly.entity_id
_entity_poly.type
_entity_poly.pdbx_seq_one_letter_code
_entity_poly.pdbx_strand_id
1 'polypeptide(L)'
;MSGVADELSMHLLTTPLLYRILTLNRSERYTKTAGVVLLALFTIVMATHMLMDEFLLHATTFGFAVYMIATRVAGLISQQVPDPRIRTNVEKVARFGTLSFAFGFLVWLIDEWACGVLNRVRQSVGLPAAFFLELHGWWHVFTAIGGYIAVALVDEMTSGEVSADPTQSLAWPVPLAAKYVPGLGKPGKPNGVDGKTA
;
A
#
# COMPACT_ATOMS: atom_id res chain seq x y z
N MET A 1 15.62 -15.04 15.07
CA MET A 1 14.40 -15.86 14.79
C MET A 1 13.09 -15.10 14.95
N SER A 2 13.09 -13.77 15.18
CA SER A 2 11.86 -12.96 15.32
C SER A 2 11.37 -12.25 14.04
N GLY A 3 12.05 -12.40 12.89
CA GLY A 3 11.67 -11.75 11.61
C GLY A 3 10.73 -12.55 10.70
N VAL A 4 10.69 -13.88 10.84
CA VAL A 4 9.99 -14.77 9.89
C VAL A 4 8.49 -14.47 9.79
N ALA A 5 7.82 -14.19 10.90
CA ALA A 5 6.40 -13.88 10.90
C ALA A 5 6.09 -12.56 10.19
N ASP A 6 6.99 -11.60 10.33
CA ASP A 6 6.88 -10.28 9.74
C ASP A 6 7.08 -10.33 8.22
N GLU A 7 8.17 -10.96 7.79
CA GLU A 7 8.51 -11.21 6.38
C GLU A 7 7.42 -12.03 5.67
N LEU A 8 6.86 -13.03 6.35
CA LEU A 8 5.76 -13.82 5.82
C LEU A 8 4.48 -12.98 5.66
N SER A 9 4.16 -12.12 6.63
CA SER A 9 2.95 -11.28 6.61
C SER A 9 2.93 -10.32 5.42
N MET A 10 4.10 -9.78 5.03
CA MET A 10 4.26 -8.91 3.86
C MET A 10 3.81 -9.60 2.57
N HIS A 11 4.21 -10.84 2.37
CA HIS A 11 3.86 -11.62 1.17
C HIS A 11 2.43 -12.18 1.22
N LEU A 12 1.92 -12.49 2.41
CA LEU A 12 0.53 -12.90 2.62
C LEU A 12 -0.48 -11.78 2.31
N LEU A 13 -0.11 -10.52 2.50
CA LEU A 13 -0.92 -9.38 2.08
C LEU A 13 -0.80 -9.10 0.58
N THR A 14 0.43 -9.06 0.06
CA THR A 14 0.69 -8.60 -1.32
C THR A 14 0.29 -9.60 -2.38
N THR A 15 0.49 -10.91 -2.16
CA THR A 15 0.20 -11.93 -3.17
C THR A 15 -1.29 -11.98 -3.53
N PRO A 16 -2.25 -11.99 -2.58
CA PRO A 16 -3.68 -11.95 -2.89
C PRO A 16 -4.12 -10.64 -3.54
N LEU A 17 -3.56 -9.49 -3.11
CA LEU A 17 -3.85 -8.20 -3.74
C LEU A 17 -3.37 -8.15 -5.19
N LEU A 18 -2.16 -8.64 -5.44
CA LEU A 18 -1.58 -8.73 -6.77
C LEU A 18 -2.40 -9.68 -7.66
N TYR A 19 -2.84 -10.81 -7.13
CA TYR A 19 -3.77 -11.71 -7.82
C TYR A 19 -5.05 -10.95 -8.22
N ARG A 20 -5.73 -10.33 -7.24
CA ARG A 20 -7.00 -9.62 -7.44
C ARG A 20 -6.91 -8.53 -8.51
N ILE A 21 -5.83 -7.74 -8.52
CA ILE A 21 -5.67 -6.65 -9.49
C ILE A 21 -5.26 -7.14 -10.89
N LEU A 22 -4.49 -8.23 -10.99
CA LEU A 22 -4.04 -8.76 -12.28
C LEU A 22 -5.14 -9.56 -13.01
N THR A 23 -6.05 -10.19 -12.27
CA THR A 23 -7.13 -11.01 -12.83
C THR A 23 -8.41 -10.23 -13.11
N LEU A 24 -8.46 -8.94 -12.75
CA LEU A 24 -9.58 -8.06 -13.04
C LEU A 24 -9.90 -8.05 -14.54
N ASN A 25 -11.15 -8.38 -14.89
CA ASN A 25 -11.65 -8.46 -16.28
C ASN A 25 -10.83 -9.40 -17.20
N ARG A 26 -10.23 -10.46 -16.65
CA ARG A 26 -9.49 -11.48 -17.42
C ARG A 26 -10.29 -12.77 -17.60
N SER A 27 -9.87 -13.59 -18.56
CA SER A 27 -10.49 -14.89 -18.81
C SER A 27 -10.28 -15.85 -17.63
N GLU A 28 -11.18 -16.82 -17.49
CA GLU A 28 -11.12 -17.84 -16.43
C GLU A 28 -9.79 -18.63 -16.47
N ARG A 29 -9.31 -18.96 -17.68
CA ARG A 29 -8.02 -19.64 -17.87
C ARG A 29 -6.86 -18.80 -17.33
N TYR A 30 -6.81 -17.51 -17.70
CA TYR A 30 -5.76 -16.61 -17.21
C TYR A 30 -5.78 -16.49 -15.70
N THR A 31 -6.97 -16.33 -15.12
CA THR A 31 -7.17 -16.20 -13.67
C THR A 31 -6.66 -17.44 -12.93
N LYS A 32 -7.03 -18.65 -13.36
CA LYS A 32 -6.53 -19.90 -12.77
C LYS A 32 -5.01 -20.03 -12.90
N THR A 33 -4.47 -19.77 -14.08
CA THR A 33 -3.01 -19.85 -14.31
C THR A 33 -2.25 -18.83 -13.47
N ALA A 34 -2.73 -17.58 -13.39
CA ALA A 34 -2.11 -16.54 -12.57
C ALA A 34 -2.12 -16.92 -11.08
N GLY A 35 -3.22 -17.49 -10.57
CA GLY A 35 -3.29 -17.97 -9.18
C GLY A 35 -2.28 -19.08 -8.88
N VAL A 36 -2.16 -20.07 -9.76
CA VAL A 36 -1.18 -21.15 -9.62
C VAL A 36 0.25 -20.62 -9.68
N VAL A 37 0.55 -19.73 -10.63
CA VAL A 37 1.88 -19.12 -10.77
C VAL A 37 2.24 -18.30 -9.55
N LEU A 38 1.35 -17.43 -9.07
CA LEU A 38 1.59 -16.58 -7.90
C LEU A 38 1.77 -17.42 -6.63
N LEU A 39 0.97 -18.47 -6.42
CA LEU A 39 1.12 -19.37 -5.29
C LEU A 39 2.46 -20.13 -5.32
N ALA A 40 2.86 -20.61 -6.50
CA ALA A 40 4.14 -21.28 -6.69
C ALA A 40 5.30 -20.31 -6.42
N LEU A 41 5.27 -19.10 -6.96
CA LEU A 41 6.28 -18.07 -6.73
C LEU A 41 6.39 -17.69 -5.26
N PHE A 42 5.25 -17.44 -4.59
CA PHE A 42 5.20 -17.18 -3.15
C PHE A 42 5.89 -18.29 -2.36
N THR A 43 5.52 -19.55 -2.63
CA THR A 43 6.06 -20.70 -1.90
C THR A 43 7.56 -20.86 -2.12
N ILE A 44 8.03 -20.73 -3.37
CA ILE A 44 9.45 -20.87 -3.71
C ILE A 44 10.25 -19.74 -3.06
N VAL A 45 9.85 -18.49 -3.25
CA VAL A 45 10.56 -17.33 -2.69
C VAL A 45 10.64 -17.43 -1.17
N MET A 46 9.53 -17.75 -0.51
CA MET A 46 9.47 -17.83 0.94
C MET A 46 10.28 -19.01 1.49
N ALA A 47 10.20 -20.19 0.85
CA ALA A 47 11.01 -21.34 1.24
C ALA A 47 12.51 -21.06 1.06
N THR A 48 12.91 -20.49 -0.09
CA THR A 48 14.31 -20.12 -0.34
C THR A 48 14.80 -19.11 0.67
N HIS A 49 14.02 -18.06 0.94
CA HIS A 49 14.37 -17.04 1.92
C HIS A 49 14.53 -17.65 3.33
N MET A 50 13.59 -18.48 3.79
CA MET A 50 13.66 -19.12 5.11
C MET A 50 14.82 -20.14 5.25
N LEU A 51 15.19 -20.82 4.15
CA LEU A 51 16.25 -21.84 4.17
C LEU A 51 17.65 -21.25 3.99
N MET A 52 17.77 -20.16 3.24
CA MET A 52 19.06 -19.56 2.86
C MET A 52 19.35 -18.23 3.57
N ASP A 53 18.41 -17.70 4.35
CA ASP A 53 18.52 -16.40 5.04
C ASP A 53 18.80 -15.23 4.06
N GLU A 54 18.27 -15.35 2.84
CA GLU A 54 18.53 -14.43 1.73
C GLU A 54 17.60 -13.21 1.78
N PHE A 55 18.00 -12.18 2.52
CA PHE A 55 17.23 -10.93 2.67
C PHE A 55 16.94 -10.23 1.33
N LEU A 56 17.92 -10.17 0.43
CA LEU A 56 17.78 -9.44 -0.84
C LEU A 56 16.69 -10.05 -1.74
N LEU A 57 16.56 -11.38 -1.75
CA LEU A 57 15.52 -12.06 -2.50
C LEU A 57 14.13 -11.66 -1.98
N HIS A 58 13.94 -11.69 -0.66
CA HIS A 58 12.69 -11.28 -0.03
C HIS A 58 12.36 -9.80 -0.29
N ALA A 59 13.32 -8.89 -0.07
CA ALA A 59 13.13 -7.45 -0.25
C ALA A 59 12.80 -7.08 -1.69
N THR A 60 13.50 -7.65 -2.66
CA THR A 60 13.30 -7.33 -4.08
C THR A 60 11.99 -7.90 -4.63
N THR A 61 11.64 -9.13 -4.26
CA THR A 61 10.37 -9.74 -4.69
C THR A 61 9.16 -9.01 -4.11
N PHE A 62 9.22 -8.63 -2.83
CA PHE A 62 8.20 -7.81 -2.18
C PHE A 62 8.07 -6.43 -2.83
N GLY A 63 9.18 -5.71 -3.00
CA GLY A 63 9.19 -4.39 -3.64
C GLY A 63 8.66 -4.44 -5.08
N PHE A 64 9.00 -5.48 -5.84
CA PHE A 64 8.50 -5.67 -7.20
C PHE A 64 6.99 -5.93 -7.24
N ALA A 65 6.46 -6.76 -6.33
CA ALA A 65 5.02 -7.01 -6.24
C ALA A 65 4.25 -5.72 -5.92
N VAL A 66 4.73 -4.92 -4.97
CA VAL A 66 4.12 -3.63 -4.62
C VAL A 66 4.20 -2.63 -5.79
N TYR A 67 5.32 -2.58 -6.50
CA TYR A 67 5.46 -1.75 -7.70
C TYR A 67 4.43 -2.12 -8.78
N MET A 68 4.22 -3.42 -9.02
CA MET A 68 3.18 -3.89 -9.94
C MET A 68 1.78 -3.48 -9.48
N ILE A 69 1.47 -3.61 -8.19
CA ILE A 69 0.16 -3.17 -7.64
C ILE A 69 -0.01 -1.66 -7.87
N ALA A 70 0.98 -0.84 -7.49
CA ALA A 70 0.90 0.62 -7.59
C ALA A 70 0.70 1.09 -9.04
N THR A 71 1.47 0.54 -9.98
CA THR A 71 1.35 0.89 -11.41
C THR A 71 0.03 0.43 -12.02
N ARG A 72 -0.46 -0.75 -11.63
CA ARG A 72 -1.78 -1.23 -12.07
C ARG A 72 -2.92 -0.39 -11.53
N VAL A 73 -2.89 -0.06 -10.24
CA VAL A 73 -3.89 0.81 -9.61
C VAL A 73 -3.90 2.19 -10.28
N ALA A 74 -2.73 2.81 -10.53
CA ALA A 74 -2.65 4.09 -11.24
C ALA A 74 -3.24 4.04 -12.66
N GLY A 75 -2.99 2.93 -13.39
CA GLY A 75 -3.59 2.68 -14.70
C GLY A 75 -5.10 2.54 -14.64
N LEU A 76 -5.62 1.81 -13.66
CA LEU A 76 -7.06 1.59 -13.49
C LEU A 76 -7.79 2.87 -13.06
N ILE A 77 -7.20 3.68 -12.16
CA ILE A 77 -7.73 5.00 -11.80
C ILE A 77 -7.95 5.85 -13.05
N SER A 78 -6.99 5.82 -13.99
CA SER A 78 -7.07 6.59 -15.22
C SER A 78 -8.12 6.08 -16.20
N GLN A 79 -8.47 4.79 -16.14
CA GLN A 79 -9.41 4.14 -17.06
C GLN A 79 -10.84 4.10 -16.51
N GLN A 80 -11.00 3.90 -15.20
CA GLN A 80 -12.29 3.62 -14.56
C GLN A 80 -12.94 4.85 -13.93
N VAL A 81 -12.20 5.95 -13.69
CA VAL A 81 -12.76 7.17 -13.07
C VAL A 81 -13.04 8.22 -14.15
N PRO A 82 -14.32 8.42 -14.57
CA PRO A 82 -14.63 9.35 -15.66
C PRO A 82 -14.59 10.81 -15.21
N ASP A 83 -14.98 11.10 -13.96
CA ASP A 83 -14.96 12.47 -13.41
C ASP A 83 -13.52 12.92 -13.12
N PRO A 84 -12.99 13.94 -13.83
CA PRO A 84 -11.64 14.44 -13.63
C PRO A 84 -11.35 14.91 -12.18
N ARG A 85 -12.39 15.38 -11.47
CA ARG A 85 -12.26 15.85 -10.08
C ARG A 85 -12.05 14.70 -9.12
N ILE A 86 -12.88 13.65 -9.22
CA ILE A 86 -12.75 12.43 -8.40
C ILE A 86 -11.42 11.76 -8.72
N ARG A 87 -11.07 11.66 -10.01
CA ARG A 87 -9.78 11.09 -10.45
C ARG A 87 -8.60 11.78 -9.78
N THR A 88 -8.58 13.11 -9.79
CA THR A 88 -7.49 13.89 -9.18
C THR A 88 -7.39 13.64 -7.67
N ASN A 89 -8.52 13.50 -6.97
CA ASN A 89 -8.52 13.17 -5.54
C ASN A 89 -7.97 11.76 -5.30
N VAL A 90 -8.48 10.76 -6.02
CA VAL A 90 -8.05 9.36 -5.91
C VAL A 90 -6.57 9.20 -6.26
N GLU A 91 -6.07 9.88 -7.30
CA GLU A 91 -4.64 9.89 -7.64
C GLU A 91 -3.77 10.48 -6.53
N LYS A 92 -4.23 11.51 -5.82
CA LYS A 92 -3.49 12.09 -4.69
C LYS A 92 -3.49 11.14 -3.50
N VAL A 93 -4.60 10.46 -3.21
CA VAL A 93 -4.67 9.41 -2.18
C VAL A 93 -3.72 8.27 -2.51
N ALA A 94 -3.74 7.80 -3.77
CA ALA A 94 -2.82 6.78 -4.27
C ALA A 94 -1.36 7.22 -4.11
N ARG A 95 -1.02 8.45 -4.53
CA ARG A 95 0.34 9.02 -4.36
C ARG A 95 0.75 9.11 -2.90
N PHE A 96 -0.14 9.56 -2.01
CA PHE A 96 0.13 9.61 -0.58
C PHE A 96 0.43 8.21 -0.01
N GLY A 97 -0.37 7.20 -0.36
CA GLY A 97 -0.12 5.82 0.02
C GLY A 97 1.19 5.27 -0.53
N THR A 98 1.49 5.50 -1.82
CA THR A 98 2.75 5.09 -2.44
C THR A 98 3.96 5.74 -1.80
N LEU A 99 3.92 7.04 -1.53
CA LEU A 99 5.03 7.75 -0.87
C LEU A 99 5.22 7.30 0.57
N SER A 100 4.13 7.09 1.31
CA SER A 100 4.18 6.55 2.68
C SER A 100 4.80 5.16 2.67
N PHE A 101 4.34 4.27 1.78
CA PHE A 101 4.90 2.94 1.65
C PHE A 101 6.38 2.97 1.28
N ALA A 102 6.77 3.78 0.28
CA ALA A 102 8.15 3.88 -0.18
C ALA A 102 9.07 4.37 0.95
N PHE A 103 8.62 5.36 1.74
CA PHE A 103 9.34 5.80 2.91
C PHE A 103 9.49 4.69 3.95
N GLY A 104 8.40 3.98 4.28
CA GLY A 104 8.45 2.83 5.18
C GLY A 104 9.42 1.75 4.68
N PHE A 105 9.36 1.39 3.41
CA PHE A 105 10.25 0.40 2.80
C PHE A 105 11.73 0.82 2.87
N LEU A 106 12.03 2.11 2.63
CA LEU A 106 13.40 2.63 2.80
C LEU A 106 13.85 2.57 4.25
N VAL A 107 12.99 2.93 5.21
CA VAL A 107 13.29 2.83 6.64
C VAL A 107 13.53 1.38 7.05
N TRP A 108 12.75 0.43 6.52
CA TRP A 108 12.94 -1.01 6.74
C TRP A 108 14.30 -1.51 6.22
N LEU A 109 14.71 -1.11 5.01
CA LEU A 109 16.04 -1.45 4.48
C LEU A 109 17.18 -0.92 5.37
N ILE A 110 17.01 0.29 5.90
CA ILE A 110 17.98 0.90 6.82
C ILE A 110 17.99 0.18 8.17
N ASP A 111 16.82 -0.16 8.71
CA ASP A 111 16.67 -0.88 9.98
C ASP A 111 17.41 -2.23 9.93
N GLU A 112 17.24 -2.98 8.83
CA GLU A 112 17.92 -4.26 8.64
C GLU A 112 19.45 -4.10 8.57
N TRP A 113 19.95 -3.18 7.74
CA TRP A 113 21.39 -2.98 7.55
C TRP A 113 22.10 -2.34 8.75
N ALA A 114 21.42 -1.45 9.47
CA ALA A 114 21.98 -0.70 10.60
C ALA A 114 21.58 -1.28 11.96
N CYS A 115 20.92 -2.44 12.01
CA CYS A 115 20.38 -3.06 13.23
C CYS A 115 21.37 -3.07 14.41
N GLY A 116 22.62 -3.47 14.16
CA GLY A 116 23.66 -3.50 15.20
C GLY A 116 24.05 -2.10 15.72
N VAL A 117 24.08 -1.08 14.86
CA VAL A 117 24.39 0.31 15.25
C VAL A 117 23.21 0.92 15.98
N LEU A 118 22.00 0.76 15.45
CA LEU A 118 20.75 1.25 16.03
C LEU A 118 20.54 0.72 17.45
N ASN A 119 20.75 -0.58 17.67
CA ASN A 119 20.63 -1.17 19.00
C ASN A 119 21.65 -0.59 19.99
N ARG A 120 22.91 -0.40 19.58
CA ARG A 120 23.93 0.22 20.44
C ARG A 120 23.59 1.67 20.79
N VAL A 121 23.10 2.44 19.82
CA VAL A 121 22.70 3.84 20.04
C VAL A 121 21.45 3.91 20.92
N ARG A 122 20.44 3.06 20.71
CA ARG A 122 19.24 3.02 21.56
C ARG A 122 19.57 2.71 23.02
N GLN A 123 20.49 1.78 23.26
CA GLN A 123 20.97 1.44 24.60
C GLN A 123 21.74 2.59 25.26
N SER A 124 22.42 3.46 24.48
CA SER A 124 23.18 4.57 25.02
C SER A 124 22.36 5.83 25.28
N VAL A 125 21.33 6.12 24.46
CA VAL A 125 20.51 7.34 24.63
C VAL A 125 19.34 7.18 25.59
N GLY A 126 18.81 5.96 25.79
CA GLY A 126 17.67 5.71 26.69
C GLY A 126 16.36 6.39 26.24
N LEU A 127 15.31 6.27 27.06
CA LEU A 127 13.99 6.85 26.77
C LEU A 127 13.94 8.36 27.12
N PRO A 128 13.19 9.19 26.37
CA PRO A 128 12.32 8.85 25.24
C PRO A 128 13.03 8.83 23.87
N ALA A 129 14.28 9.28 23.77
CA ALA A 129 14.99 9.40 22.50
C ALA A 129 15.14 8.06 21.75
N ALA A 130 15.31 6.95 22.49
CA ALA A 130 15.37 5.60 21.96
C ALA A 130 14.09 5.14 21.22
N PHE A 131 12.94 5.77 21.48
CA PHE A 131 11.69 5.51 20.76
C PHE A 131 11.72 6.11 19.34
N PHE A 132 12.20 7.34 19.19
CA PHE A 132 12.31 7.96 17.87
C PHE A 132 13.36 7.29 16.98
N LEU A 133 14.36 6.64 17.59
CA LEU A 133 15.37 5.85 16.91
C LEU A 133 14.93 4.39 16.63
N GLU A 134 13.72 4.00 17.03
CA GLU A 134 13.15 2.70 16.70
C GLU A 134 12.60 2.70 15.27
N LEU A 135 13.52 2.62 14.30
CA LEU A 135 13.17 2.55 12.88
C LEU A 135 12.22 1.38 12.59
N HIS A 136 12.36 0.27 13.33
CA HIS A 136 11.44 -0.86 13.28
C HIS A 136 9.95 -0.46 13.40
N GLY A 137 9.60 0.31 14.44
CA GLY A 137 8.23 0.78 14.65
C GLY A 137 7.77 1.75 13.56
N TRP A 138 8.66 2.62 13.08
CA TRP A 138 8.31 3.60 12.05
C TRP A 138 8.00 2.96 10.71
N TRP A 139 8.83 2.00 10.26
CA TRP A 139 8.55 1.38 8.98
C TRP A 139 7.20 0.65 9.00
N HIS A 140 6.83 -0.02 10.10
CA HIS A 140 5.50 -0.63 10.28
C HIS A 140 4.37 0.38 10.11
N VAL A 141 4.48 1.56 10.74
CA VAL A 141 3.46 2.61 10.61
C VAL A 141 3.31 3.04 9.15
N PHE A 142 4.42 3.31 8.46
CA PHE A 142 4.40 3.84 7.11
C PHE A 142 3.98 2.80 6.05
N THR A 143 4.44 1.55 6.18
CA THR A 143 4.01 0.45 5.31
C THR A 143 2.56 0.05 5.57
N ALA A 144 2.08 0.11 6.82
CA ALA A 144 0.67 -0.13 7.14
C ALA A 144 -0.24 0.94 6.53
N ILE A 145 0.13 2.22 6.60
CA ILE A 145 -0.63 3.30 5.94
C ILE A 145 -0.69 3.07 4.43
N GLY A 146 0.46 2.79 3.81
CA GLY A 146 0.54 2.54 2.37
C GLY A 146 -0.23 1.28 1.94
N GLY A 147 -0.10 0.19 2.70
CA GLY A 147 -0.79 -1.07 2.47
C GLY A 147 -2.30 -0.95 2.64
N TYR A 148 -2.77 -0.24 3.66
CA TYR A 148 -4.20 0.07 3.84
C TYR A 148 -4.79 0.80 2.63
N ILE A 149 -4.10 1.86 2.17
CA ILE A 149 -4.54 2.62 1.00
C ILE A 149 -4.54 1.74 -0.25
N ALA A 150 -3.53 0.87 -0.43
CA ALA A 150 -3.49 -0.05 -1.55
C ALA A 150 -4.65 -1.06 -1.53
N VAL A 151 -4.97 -1.65 -0.36
CA VAL A 151 -6.12 -2.54 -0.19
C VAL A 151 -7.41 -1.81 -0.56
N ALA A 152 -7.64 -0.63 -0.02
CA ALA A 152 -8.87 0.12 -0.26
C ALA A 152 -9.03 0.51 -1.74
N LEU A 153 -7.95 0.95 -2.39
CA LEU A 153 -8.00 1.28 -3.83
C LEU A 153 -8.20 0.04 -4.71
N VAL A 154 -7.55 -1.09 -4.38
CA VAL A 154 -7.76 -2.35 -5.12
C VAL A 154 -9.20 -2.85 -4.95
N ASP A 155 -9.75 -2.75 -3.73
CA ASP A 155 -11.12 -3.14 -3.42
C ASP A 155 -12.13 -2.31 -4.23
N GLU A 156 -11.99 -0.99 -4.18
CA GLU A 156 -12.79 -0.04 -4.95
C GLU A 156 -12.78 -0.35 -6.46
N MET A 157 -11.58 -0.47 -7.06
CA MET A 157 -11.40 -0.70 -8.50
C MET A 157 -11.91 -2.06 -8.99
N THR A 158 -12.07 -3.02 -8.06
CA THR A 158 -12.55 -4.37 -8.40
C THR A 158 -14.02 -4.57 -8.03
N SER A 159 -14.58 -3.75 -7.14
CA SER A 159 -16.01 -3.70 -6.84
C SER A 159 -16.84 -3.09 -7.98
N GLY A 160 -16.22 -2.21 -8.79
CA GLY A 160 -16.89 -1.53 -9.91
C GLY A 160 -17.74 -0.33 -9.48
N GLU A 161 -17.76 0.02 -8.19
CA GLU A 161 -18.57 1.12 -7.63
C GLU A 161 -17.83 2.46 -7.56
N VAL A 162 -17.07 2.83 -8.60
CA VAL A 162 -16.32 4.11 -8.64
C VAL A 162 -17.24 5.31 -8.92
N SER A 163 -18.27 5.51 -8.09
CA SER A 163 -19.31 6.53 -8.30
C SER A 163 -19.27 7.66 -7.27
N ALA A 164 -18.55 7.49 -6.15
CA ALA A 164 -18.42 8.49 -5.10
C ALA A 164 -16.94 8.75 -4.74
N ASP A 165 -16.64 9.92 -4.19
CA ASP A 165 -15.28 10.25 -3.72
C ASP A 165 -14.93 9.37 -2.51
N PRO A 166 -14.00 8.39 -2.63
CA PRO A 166 -13.70 7.46 -1.55
C PRO A 166 -12.93 8.14 -0.41
N THR A 167 -12.44 9.37 -0.62
CA THR A 167 -11.68 10.11 0.40
C THR A 167 -12.47 10.31 1.69
N GLN A 168 -13.81 10.33 1.63
CA GLN A 168 -14.67 10.50 2.82
C GLN A 168 -15.02 9.19 3.53
N SER A 169 -14.94 8.04 2.86
CA SER A 169 -15.21 6.72 3.46
C SER A 169 -13.94 6.07 4.01
N LEU A 170 -12.76 6.53 3.59
CA LEU A 170 -11.48 6.01 4.07
C LEU A 170 -11.24 6.38 5.54
N ALA A 171 -10.78 5.38 6.30
CA ALA A 171 -10.40 5.52 7.69
C ALA A 171 -9.08 6.31 7.83
N TRP A 172 -8.77 6.68 9.08
CA TRP A 172 -7.50 7.29 9.45
C TRP A 172 -6.29 6.56 8.84
N PRO A 173 -5.26 7.27 8.31
CA PRO A 173 -5.00 8.71 8.41
C PRO A 173 -5.47 9.55 7.22
N VAL A 174 -6.18 8.97 6.25
CA VAL A 174 -6.52 9.66 4.99
C VAL A 174 -7.34 10.94 5.20
N PRO A 175 -8.37 10.98 6.08
CA PRO A 175 -9.12 12.22 6.35
C PRO A 175 -8.28 13.33 6.99
N LEU A 176 -7.26 12.98 7.77
CA LEU A 176 -6.37 13.98 8.37
C LEU A 176 -5.37 14.52 7.35
N ALA A 177 -4.79 13.63 6.55
CA ALA A 177 -3.96 14.04 5.41
C ALA A 177 -4.77 14.96 4.48
N ALA A 178 -6.07 14.71 4.29
CA ALA A 178 -6.96 15.55 3.48
C ALA A 178 -7.06 16.99 3.98
N LYS A 179 -7.01 17.17 5.31
CA LYS A 179 -7.09 18.48 5.95
C LYS A 179 -5.82 19.32 5.74
N TYR A 180 -4.65 18.69 5.64
CA TYR A 180 -3.35 19.38 5.63
C TYR A 180 -2.61 19.32 4.30
N VAL A 181 -2.96 18.39 3.40
CA VAL A 181 -2.38 18.28 2.06
C VAL A 181 -3.26 19.05 1.08
N PRO A 182 -2.78 20.17 0.49
CA PRO A 182 -3.57 21.00 -0.41
C PRO A 182 -4.19 20.19 -1.57
N GLY A 183 -5.51 20.05 -1.53
CA GLY A 183 -6.30 19.42 -2.59
C GLY A 183 -6.49 17.92 -2.48
N LEU A 184 -6.19 17.30 -1.34
CA LEU A 184 -6.70 15.98 -0.97
C LEU A 184 -8.09 16.22 -0.30
N GLY A 185 -9.19 15.84 -0.94
CA GLY A 185 -10.54 15.90 -0.32
C GLY A 185 -11.27 17.25 -0.26
N LYS A 186 -11.13 18.17 -1.24
CA LYS A 186 -12.03 19.35 -1.30
C LYS A 186 -13.46 18.92 -1.71
N PRO A 187 -14.49 19.08 -0.87
CA PRO A 187 -15.87 18.85 -1.27
C PRO A 187 -16.28 19.92 -2.29
N GLY A 188 -16.87 19.47 -3.41
CA GLY A 188 -17.67 20.39 -4.23
C GLY A 188 -18.95 20.69 -3.48
N LYS A 189 -19.32 21.98 -3.35
CA LYS A 189 -20.65 22.38 -2.90
C LYS A 189 -21.70 21.56 -3.68
N PRO A 190 -22.72 20.96 -3.03
CA PRO A 190 -23.86 20.45 -3.76
C PRO A 190 -24.48 21.60 -4.55
N ASN A 191 -24.66 21.41 -5.85
CA ASN A 191 -25.40 22.33 -6.70
C ASN A 191 -26.81 22.44 -6.12
N GLY A 192 -27.15 23.61 -5.59
CA GLY A 192 -28.51 23.94 -5.23
C GLY A 192 -29.36 23.78 -6.49
N VAL A 193 -30.31 22.85 -6.43
CA VAL A 193 -31.39 22.77 -7.40
C VAL A 193 -32.25 24.00 -7.15
N ASP A 194 -32.04 25.05 -7.95
CA ASP A 194 -32.97 26.16 -8.05
C ASP A 194 -34.27 25.61 -8.65
N GLY A 195 -35.17 25.19 -7.76
CA GLY A 195 -36.56 24.94 -8.08
C GLY A 195 -37.22 26.26 -8.49
N LYS A 196 -37.25 26.52 -9.80
CA LYS A 196 -38.24 27.43 -10.39
C LYS A 196 -39.27 26.61 -11.12
N THR A 197 -40.42 26.44 -10.47
CA THR A 197 -41.71 26.14 -11.10
C THR A 197 -42.75 27.06 -10.49
N ALA A 198 -43.51 27.70 -11.39
CA ALA A 198 -44.62 28.65 -11.23
C ALA A 198 -44.24 30.12 -10.97
#